data_AF-A0AAV8H4I8-F1
#
_entry.id   AF-A0AAV8H4I8-F1
#
_cell.length_a   1.000
_cell.length_b   1.000
_cell.length_c   1.000
_cell.angle_alpha   90.00
_cell.angle_beta   90.00
_cell.angle_gamma   90.00
#
_symmetry.space_group_name_H-M   'P 1'
#
loop_
_entity.id
_entity.type
_entity.pdbx_description
1 polymer ?
#
loop_
_entity_poly.entity_id
_entity_poly.type
_entity_poly.pdbx_seq_one_letter_code
_entity_poly.pdbx_strand_id
1 'polypeptide(L)'
;MTFFTKQTQTLDRHLTSSILVPSAALLSFGTISIILFIPLYDRIIVPVVCKISKTPSGITMLQRVGTGIAVSLLSMVVAALVEMKRLKTAREYGLVDQPDATIPMSLWWVVPQYVLIGIADVFTVVGLQEFFYDQMPDSMRSLGLALYLSILGIGAFVSSILISCIDKITSSNGETWFSNNLNRAHLDYFYWLLAGLTAFELMLFIYFSRGYVYKKKVNAL
;
A
#
# COMPACT_ATOMS: atom_id res chain seq x y z
N MET A 1 2.77 5.32 -3.95
CA MET A 1 3.86 6.09 -3.31
C MET A 1 4.02 7.51 -3.86
N THR A 2 4.17 7.73 -5.17
CA THR A 2 4.44 9.08 -5.75
C THR A 2 3.44 10.16 -5.30
N PHE A 3 2.14 9.86 -5.27
CA PHE A 3 1.13 10.81 -4.81
C PHE A 3 1.12 11.03 -3.30
N PHE A 4 1.56 10.06 -2.51
CA PHE A 4 1.68 10.24 -1.06
C PHE A 4 2.78 11.28 -0.77
N THR A 5 3.87 11.24 -1.55
CA THR A 5 4.93 12.25 -1.49
C THR A 5 4.43 13.64 -1.92
N LYS A 6 3.54 13.73 -2.93
CA LYS A 6 2.93 15.01 -3.32
C LYS A 6 1.96 15.55 -2.27
N GLN A 7 1.09 14.70 -1.71
CA GLN A 7 0.17 15.05 -0.63
C GLN A 7 0.90 15.72 0.55
N THR A 8 2.04 15.13 0.92
CA THR A 8 2.83 15.55 2.08
C THR A 8 3.73 16.75 1.84
N GLN A 9 3.82 17.27 0.60
CA GLN A 9 4.48 18.55 0.33
C GLN A 9 3.64 19.75 0.78
N THR A 10 2.32 19.59 0.87
CA THR A 10 1.37 20.67 1.23
C THR A 10 1.03 20.74 2.72
N LEU A 11 1.51 19.78 3.52
CA LEU A 11 1.24 19.69 4.96
C LEU A 11 2.30 20.42 5.78
N ASP A 12 1.98 20.72 7.03
CA ASP A 12 2.99 21.19 7.98
C ASP A 12 3.95 20.06 8.34
N ARG A 13 5.19 20.24 7.90
CA ARG A 13 6.28 19.25 8.00
C ARG A 13 7.14 19.42 9.25
N HIS A 14 6.78 20.34 10.15
CA HIS A 14 7.47 20.48 11.42
C HIS A 14 7.15 19.28 12.33
N LEU A 15 8.15 18.44 12.59
CA LEU A 15 8.05 17.33 13.54
C LEU A 15 8.18 17.82 14.99
N THR A 16 8.89 18.94 15.16
CA THR A 16 9.13 19.68 16.41
C THR A 16 9.31 21.16 16.02
N SER A 17 9.28 22.10 16.97
CA SER A 17 9.43 23.54 16.70
C SER A 17 10.67 23.95 15.90
N SER A 18 11.66 23.06 15.74
CA SER A 18 12.91 23.29 15.00
C SER A 18 13.19 22.31 13.84
N ILE A 19 12.42 21.22 13.67
CA ILE A 19 12.76 20.15 12.71
C ILE A 19 11.74 20.11 11.57
N LEU A 20 12.13 20.62 10.40
CA LEU A 20 11.38 20.50 9.15
C LEU A 20 11.77 19.20 8.44
N VAL A 21 10.82 18.28 8.25
CA VAL A 21 11.09 16.99 7.61
C VAL A 21 10.76 17.05 6.12
N PRO A 22 11.70 16.70 5.20
CA PRO A 22 11.41 16.63 3.78
C PRO A 22 10.31 15.60 3.49
N SER A 23 9.41 15.88 2.56
CA SER A 23 8.30 14.98 2.19
C SER A 23 8.79 13.60 1.71
N ALA A 24 9.98 13.55 1.09
CA ALA A 24 10.63 12.31 0.69
C ALA A 24 11.08 11.45 1.88
N ALA A 25 11.42 12.06 3.03
CA ALA A 25 11.79 11.33 4.24
C ALA A 25 10.62 10.56 4.86
N LEU A 26 9.37 10.84 4.43
CA LEU A 26 8.21 10.07 4.87
C LEU A 26 8.20 8.64 4.33
N LEU A 27 8.84 8.41 3.19
CA LEU A 27 9.05 7.05 2.67
C LEU A 27 9.83 6.20 3.69
N SER A 28 10.71 6.82 4.48
CA SER A 28 11.45 6.14 5.54
C SER A 28 10.55 5.59 6.64
N PHE A 29 9.39 6.20 6.93
CA PHE A 29 8.44 5.62 7.90
C PHE A 29 7.88 4.27 7.42
N GLY A 30 7.67 4.11 6.11
CA GLY A 30 7.29 2.82 5.52
C GLY A 30 8.40 1.78 5.72
N THR A 31 9.64 2.14 5.41
CA THR A 31 10.80 1.24 5.60
C THR A 31 11.03 0.90 7.08
N ILE A 32 10.90 1.87 7.98
CA ILE A 32 10.99 1.65 9.43
C ILE A 32 9.87 0.71 9.90
N SER A 33 8.64 0.91 9.40
CA SER A 33 7.52 0.00 9.68
C SER A 33 7.87 -1.44 9.29
N ILE A 34 8.42 -1.66 8.09
CA ILE A 34 8.88 -2.98 7.62
C ILE A 34 9.95 -3.55 8.56
N ILE A 35 11.00 -2.77 8.86
CA ILE A 35 12.12 -3.21 9.72
C ILE A 35 11.64 -3.61 11.13
N LEU A 36 10.66 -2.88 11.68
CA LEU A 36 10.09 -3.19 12.99
C LEU A 36 9.09 -4.35 12.94
N PHE A 37 8.33 -4.47 11.84
CA PHE A 37 7.27 -5.44 11.72
C PHE A 37 7.79 -6.84 11.36
N ILE A 38 8.88 -6.98 10.60
CA ILE A 38 9.50 -8.28 10.29
C ILE A 38 9.83 -9.08 11.57
N PRO A 39 10.62 -8.56 12.54
CA PRO A 39 10.93 -9.32 13.74
C PRO A 39 9.70 -9.58 14.61
N LEU A 40 8.73 -8.65 14.62
CA LEU A 40 7.44 -8.86 15.29
C LEU A 40 6.66 -10.02 14.66
N TYR A 41 6.64 -10.07 13.33
CA TYR A 41 5.97 -11.11 12.56
C TYR A 41 6.62 -12.47 12.82
N ASP A 42 7.94 -12.57 12.67
CA ASP A 42 8.67 -13.83 12.82
C ASP A 42 8.69 -14.34 14.26
N ARG A 43 8.83 -13.46 15.27
CA ARG A 43 8.95 -13.89 16.67
C ARG A 43 7.64 -13.96 17.43
N ILE A 44 6.59 -13.26 17.00
CA ILE A 44 5.32 -13.22 17.73
C ILE A 44 4.21 -13.83 16.89
N ILE A 45 3.95 -13.27 15.70
CA ILE A 45 2.79 -13.66 14.89
C ILE A 45 2.92 -15.13 14.44
N VAL A 46 4.05 -15.51 13.83
CA VAL A 46 4.29 -16.89 13.37
C VAL A 46 4.11 -17.93 14.49
N PRO A 47 4.80 -17.85 15.65
CA PRO A 47 4.67 -18.87 16.68
C PRO A 47 3.29 -18.90 17.35
N VAL A 48 2.63 -17.74 17.54
CA VAL A 48 1.26 -17.69 18.08
C VAL A 48 0.29 -18.38 17.15
N VAL A 49 0.40 -18.10 15.85
CA VAL A 49 -0.47 -18.67 14.84
C VAL A 49 -0.19 -20.17 14.68
N CYS A 50 1.06 -20.63 14.69
CA CYS A 50 1.39 -22.06 14.65
C CYS A 50 0.76 -22.81 15.85
N LYS A 51 0.76 -22.20 17.05
CA LYS A 51 0.12 -22.76 18.24
C LYS A 51 -1.40 -22.90 18.09
N ILE A 52 -2.07 -21.93 17.46
CA ILE A 52 -3.53 -21.92 17.29
C ILE A 52 -3.95 -22.83 16.12
N SER A 53 -3.27 -22.73 14.99
CA SER A 53 -3.61 -23.41 13.72
C SER A 53 -3.19 -24.89 13.69
N LYS A 54 -2.31 -25.33 14.60
CA LYS A 54 -1.74 -26.69 14.65
C LYS A 54 -1.08 -27.14 13.34
N THR A 55 -0.73 -26.19 12.46
CA THR A 55 0.03 -26.41 11.23
C THR A 55 1.44 -25.82 11.38
N PRO A 56 2.48 -26.45 10.80
CA PRO A 56 3.88 -26.03 11.00
C PRO A 56 4.17 -24.59 10.53
N SER A 57 3.41 -24.04 9.58
CA SER A 57 3.55 -22.66 9.08
C SER A 57 2.52 -21.67 9.65
N GLY A 58 1.52 -22.15 10.42
CA GLY A 58 0.49 -21.33 11.05
C GLY A 58 -0.57 -20.77 10.09
N ILE A 59 -0.21 -19.78 9.27
CA ILE A 59 -1.04 -19.16 8.22
C ILE A 59 -0.57 -19.70 6.87
N THR A 60 -1.50 -20.06 5.98
CA THR A 60 -1.15 -20.52 4.63
C THR A 60 -0.57 -19.37 3.79
N MET A 61 0.27 -19.68 2.80
CA MET A 61 0.89 -18.65 1.93
C MET A 61 -0.17 -17.73 1.30
N LEU A 62 -1.32 -18.27 0.87
CA LEU A 62 -2.40 -17.51 0.26
C LEU A 62 -3.14 -16.64 1.28
N GLN A 63 -3.31 -17.10 2.52
CA GLN A 63 -3.87 -16.28 3.59
C GLN A 63 -2.95 -15.11 3.96
N ARG A 64 -1.62 -15.29 3.93
CA ARG A 64 -0.66 -14.19 4.13
C ARG A 64 -0.84 -13.12 3.06
N VAL A 65 -0.86 -13.53 1.78
CA VAL A 65 -1.09 -12.62 0.65
C VAL A 65 -2.44 -11.91 0.77
N GLY A 66 -3.53 -12.64 1.04
CA GLY A 66 -4.85 -12.05 1.20
C GLY A 66 -4.95 -11.06 2.37
N THR A 67 -4.24 -11.33 3.47
CA THR A 67 -4.14 -10.40 4.61
C THR A 67 -3.42 -9.11 4.20
N GLY A 68 -2.32 -9.23 3.45
CA GLY A 68 -1.60 -8.08 2.91
C GLY A 68 -2.45 -7.21 2.00
N ILE A 69 -3.20 -7.81 1.07
CA ILE A 69 -4.14 -7.09 0.19
C ILE A 69 -5.24 -6.39 1.02
N ALA A 70 -5.79 -7.05 2.05
CA ALA A 70 -6.79 -6.45 2.92
C ALA A 70 -6.26 -5.28 3.75
N VAL A 71 -5.02 -5.36 4.26
CA VAL A 71 -4.36 -4.24 4.95
C VAL A 71 -4.05 -3.09 3.98
N SER A 72 -3.68 -3.39 2.73
CA SER A 72 -3.52 -2.39 1.67
C SER A 72 -4.82 -1.64 1.38
N LEU A 73 -5.95 -2.35 1.29
CA LEU A 73 -7.28 -1.75 1.17
C LEU A 73 -7.57 -0.79 2.33
N LEU A 74 -7.33 -1.24 3.57
CA LEU A 74 -7.51 -0.38 4.75
C LEU A 74 -6.62 0.86 4.67
N SER A 75 -5.38 0.72 4.21
CA SER A 75 -4.49 1.86 4.01
C SER A 75 -5.00 2.86 2.98
N MET A 76 -5.59 2.41 1.88
CA MET A 76 -6.16 3.31 0.87
C MET A 76 -7.37 4.07 1.42
N VAL A 77 -8.22 3.40 2.23
CA VAL A 77 -9.33 4.04 2.92
C VAL A 77 -8.83 5.10 3.91
N VAL A 78 -7.81 4.78 4.72
CA VAL A 78 -7.20 5.75 5.64
C VAL A 78 -6.62 6.94 4.88
N ALA A 79 -5.92 6.71 3.76
CA ALA A 79 -5.37 7.78 2.94
C ALA A 79 -6.46 8.69 2.35
N ALA A 80 -7.56 8.12 1.88
CA ALA A 80 -8.71 8.88 1.40
C ALA A 80 -9.32 9.76 2.51
N LEU A 81 -9.52 9.22 3.71
CA LEU A 81 -10.05 9.97 4.86
C LEU A 81 -9.13 11.11 5.31
N VAL A 82 -7.82 10.85 5.36
CA VAL A 82 -6.80 11.86 5.69
C VAL A 82 -6.81 12.98 4.65
N GLU A 83 -6.95 12.65 3.37
CA GLU A 83 -7.00 13.64 2.30
C GLU A 83 -8.28 14.48 2.32
N MET A 84 -9.44 13.85 2.55
CA MET A 84 -10.70 14.56 2.74
C MET A 84 -10.60 15.56 3.90
N LYS A 85 -9.93 15.18 5.00
CA LYS A 85 -9.67 16.08 6.12
C LYS A 85 -8.74 17.22 5.72
N ARG A 86 -7.66 16.95 4.98
CA ARG A 86 -6.73 17.97 4.47
C ARG A 86 -7.45 19.01 3.61
N LEU A 87 -8.27 18.55 2.64
CA LEU A 87 -9.05 19.42 1.75
C LEU A 87 -10.07 20.25 2.52
N LYS A 88 -10.73 19.68 3.53
CA LYS A 88 -11.66 20.41 4.39
C LYS A 88 -10.95 21.54 5.15
N THR A 89 -9.80 21.26 5.76
CA THR A 89 -8.98 22.28 6.44
C THR A 89 -8.53 23.37 5.46
N ALA A 90 -8.08 23.02 4.25
CA ALA A 90 -7.71 24.02 3.24
C ALA A 90 -8.87 24.97 2.90
N ARG A 91 -10.11 24.44 2.84
CA ARG A 91 -11.31 25.23 2.58
C ARG A 91 -11.69 26.14 3.75
N GLU A 92 -11.63 25.63 4.97
CA GLU A 92 -11.96 26.40 6.19
C GLU A 92 -11.02 27.59 6.40
N TYR A 93 -9.74 27.43 6.04
CA TYR A 93 -8.73 28.49 6.16
C TYR A 93 -8.60 29.35 4.89
N GLY A 94 -9.45 29.14 3.87
CA GLY A 94 -9.41 29.92 2.62
C GLY A 94 -8.14 29.73 1.78
N LEU A 95 -7.43 28.61 1.96
CA LEU A 95 -6.15 28.29 1.31
C LEU A 95 -6.30 27.55 -0.03
N VAL A 96 -7.53 27.40 -0.52
CA VAL A 96 -7.86 26.62 -1.74
C VAL A 96 -7.15 27.14 -2.99
N ASP A 97 -7.01 28.46 -3.10
CA ASP A 97 -6.37 29.12 -4.25
C ASP A 97 -4.86 29.34 -4.08
N GLN A 98 -4.29 28.90 -2.96
CA GLN A 98 -2.86 29.05 -2.67
C GLN A 98 -2.15 27.69 -2.76
N PRO A 99 -1.55 27.34 -3.92
CA PRO A 99 -0.95 26.01 -4.13
C PRO A 99 0.24 25.72 -3.21
N ASP A 100 1.00 26.75 -2.82
CA ASP A 100 2.18 26.64 -1.98
C ASP A 100 1.88 26.89 -0.49
N ALA A 101 0.62 27.16 -0.12
CA ALA A 101 0.26 27.40 1.26
C ALA A 101 0.36 26.12 2.08
N THR A 102 1.03 26.22 3.22
CA THR A 102 1.10 25.13 4.19
C THR A 102 -0.26 25.01 4.87
N ILE A 103 -0.91 23.87 4.70
CA ILE A 103 -2.16 23.59 5.41
C ILE A 103 -1.81 23.35 6.88
N PRO A 104 -2.52 23.97 7.84
CA PRO A 104 -2.29 23.80 9.27
C PRO A 104 -2.78 22.42 9.76
N MET A 105 -2.19 21.37 9.19
CA MET A 105 -2.46 19.97 9.49
C MET A 105 -1.12 19.27 9.66
N SER A 106 -0.95 18.64 10.82
CA SER A 106 0.30 17.98 11.17
C SER A 106 0.58 16.76 10.30
N LEU A 107 1.86 16.57 9.97
CA LEU A 107 2.40 15.38 9.30
C LEU A 107 1.97 14.05 9.93
N TRP A 108 1.73 14.01 11.25
CA TRP A 108 1.35 12.80 12.00
C TRP A 108 0.08 12.14 11.48
N TRP A 109 -0.83 12.88 10.83
CA TRP A 109 -2.04 12.32 10.24
C TRP A 109 -1.75 11.37 9.05
N VAL A 110 -0.59 11.49 8.41
CA VAL A 110 -0.18 10.66 7.27
C VAL A 110 0.63 9.43 7.72
N VAL A 111 1.15 9.42 8.96
CA VAL A 111 1.92 8.28 9.46
C VAL A 111 1.14 6.96 9.45
N PRO A 112 -0.15 6.90 9.82
CA PRO A 112 -0.93 5.65 9.80
C PRO A 112 -0.96 4.96 8.43
N GLN A 113 -1.17 5.69 7.32
CA GLN A 113 -1.18 5.09 5.98
C GLN A 113 0.20 4.53 5.57
N TYR A 114 1.30 5.19 5.96
CA TYR A 114 2.65 4.66 5.68
C TYR A 114 2.96 3.41 6.48
N VAL A 115 2.53 3.37 7.76
CA VAL A 115 2.70 2.19 8.61
C VAL A 115 1.89 1.02 8.07
N LEU A 116 0.63 1.23 7.70
CA LEU A 116 -0.25 0.21 7.14
C LEU A 116 0.28 -0.35 5.81
N ILE A 117 0.79 0.50 4.90
CA ILE A 117 1.45 0.03 3.68
C ILE A 117 2.66 -0.84 4.01
N GLY A 118 3.51 -0.43 4.95
CA GLY A 118 4.67 -1.24 5.34
C GLY A 118 4.28 -2.62 5.86
N ILE A 119 3.20 -2.69 6.66
CA ILE A 119 2.65 -3.96 7.15
C ILE A 119 2.08 -4.80 6.00
N ALA A 120 1.30 -4.18 5.10
CA ALA A 120 0.73 -4.84 3.93
C ALA A 120 1.83 -5.43 3.03
N ASP A 121 2.91 -4.70 2.82
CA ASP A 121 4.07 -5.13 2.03
C ASP A 121 4.72 -6.37 2.64
N VAL A 122 4.94 -6.40 3.96
CA VAL A 122 5.52 -7.59 4.62
C VAL A 122 4.66 -8.83 4.37
N PHE A 123 3.35 -8.75 4.60
CA PHE A 123 2.45 -9.88 4.40
C PHE A 123 2.37 -10.33 2.94
N THR A 124 2.28 -9.38 2.00
CA THR A 124 2.12 -9.65 0.58
C THR A 124 3.40 -10.20 -0.02
N VAL A 125 4.54 -9.55 0.22
CA VAL A 125 5.84 -9.93 -0.34
C VAL A 125 6.31 -11.28 0.20
N VAL A 126 6.25 -11.48 1.52
CA VAL A 126 6.64 -12.76 2.13
C VAL A 126 5.73 -13.87 1.62
N GLY A 127 4.41 -13.64 1.59
CA GLY A 127 3.44 -14.61 1.10
C GLY A 127 3.63 -14.98 -0.38
N LEU A 128 3.85 -14.00 -1.25
CA LEU A 128 4.07 -14.22 -2.69
C LEU A 128 5.40 -14.91 -2.94
N GLN A 129 6.48 -14.47 -2.30
CA GLN A 129 7.80 -15.06 -2.48
C GLN A 129 7.79 -16.53 -2.04
N GLU A 130 7.22 -16.83 -0.87
CA GLU A 130 7.10 -18.20 -0.36
C GLU A 130 6.21 -19.05 -1.29
N PHE A 131 5.08 -18.52 -1.76
CA PHE A 131 4.20 -19.20 -2.71
C PHE A 131 4.90 -19.54 -4.03
N PHE A 132 5.49 -18.54 -4.69
CA PHE A 132 6.15 -18.75 -5.99
C PHE A 132 7.41 -19.59 -5.89
N TYR A 133 8.06 -19.63 -4.72
CA TYR A 133 9.20 -20.51 -4.50
C TYR A 133 8.78 -21.95 -4.22
N ASP A 134 7.90 -22.19 -3.24
CA ASP A 134 7.55 -23.54 -2.77
C ASP A 134 6.58 -24.28 -3.72
N GLN A 135 5.74 -23.56 -4.46
CA GLN A 135 4.78 -24.20 -5.37
C GLN A 135 5.39 -24.56 -6.73
N MET A 136 6.58 -24.04 -7.06
CA MET A 136 7.25 -24.39 -8.31
C MET A 136 7.92 -25.78 -8.24
N PRO A 137 8.07 -26.47 -9.38
CA PRO A 137 8.99 -27.60 -9.48
C PRO A 137 10.42 -27.18 -9.08
N ASP A 138 11.20 -28.09 -8.51
CA ASP A 138 12.53 -27.77 -8.00
C ASP A 138 13.48 -27.23 -9.08
N SER A 139 13.33 -27.74 -10.31
CA SER A 139 14.06 -27.27 -11.50
C SER A 139 13.64 -25.88 -11.99
N MET A 140 12.53 -25.32 -11.49
CA MET A 140 11.94 -24.06 -11.97
C MET A 140 11.79 -23.00 -10.87
N ARG A 141 12.44 -23.17 -9.71
CA ARG A 141 12.35 -22.20 -8.60
C ARG A 141 12.81 -20.80 -9.01
N SER A 142 13.83 -20.69 -9.87
CA SER A 142 14.29 -19.41 -10.43
C SER A 142 13.22 -18.74 -11.31
N LEU A 143 12.43 -19.53 -12.06
CA LEU A 143 11.30 -19.02 -12.83
C LEU A 143 10.19 -18.49 -11.92
N GLY A 144 9.94 -19.15 -10.78
CA GLY A 144 9.01 -18.65 -9.76
C GLY A 144 9.38 -17.25 -9.25
N LEU A 145 10.65 -17.04 -8.93
CA LEU A 145 11.15 -15.71 -8.53
C LEU A 145 11.06 -14.68 -9.66
N ALA A 146 11.31 -15.08 -10.91
CA ALA A 146 11.16 -14.21 -12.07
C ALA A 146 9.70 -13.78 -12.30
N LEU A 147 8.75 -14.69 -12.09
CA LEU A 147 7.31 -14.38 -12.14
C LEU A 147 6.92 -13.39 -11.04
N TYR A 148 7.42 -13.58 -9.81
CA TYR A 148 7.23 -12.62 -8.73
C TYR A 148 7.73 -11.20 -9.09
N LEU A 149 8.94 -11.09 -9.63
CA LEU A 149 9.49 -9.79 -10.07
C LEU A 149 8.67 -9.18 -11.22
N SER A 150 8.16 -10.02 -12.11
CA SER A 150 7.32 -9.59 -13.23
C SER A 150 5.98 -9.01 -12.75
N ILE A 151 5.39 -9.55 -11.67
CA ILE A 151 4.17 -8.99 -11.05
C ILE A 151 4.43 -7.54 -10.59
N LEU A 152 5.57 -7.28 -9.94
CA LEU A 152 5.94 -5.92 -9.52
C LEU A 152 6.11 -4.98 -10.71
N GLY A 153 6.76 -5.44 -11.78
CA GLY A 153 6.93 -4.66 -13.01
C GLY A 153 5.60 -4.34 -13.70
N ILE A 154 4.73 -5.35 -13.86
CA ILE A 154 3.38 -5.16 -14.41
C ILE A 154 2.57 -4.18 -13.55
N GLY A 155 2.66 -4.29 -12.22
CA GLY A 155 2.01 -3.35 -11.31
C GLY A 155 2.44 -1.89 -11.54
N ALA A 156 3.73 -1.64 -11.79
CA ALA A 156 4.24 -0.31 -12.11
C ALA A 156 3.70 0.22 -13.45
N PHE A 157 3.60 -0.63 -14.47
CA PHE A 157 2.99 -0.26 -15.75
C PHE A 157 1.50 0.04 -15.62
N VAL A 158 0.75 -0.83 -14.93
CA VAL A 158 -0.69 -0.63 -14.66
C VAL A 158 -0.91 0.67 -13.90
N SER A 159 -0.09 0.96 -12.88
CA SER A 159 -0.17 2.24 -12.15
C SER A 159 0.07 3.43 -13.08
N SER A 160 1.05 3.34 -13.99
CA SER A 160 1.37 4.44 -14.92
C SER A 160 0.25 4.66 -15.94
N ILE A 161 -0.33 3.58 -16.48
CA ILE A 161 -1.46 3.62 -17.40
C ILE A 161 -2.69 4.21 -16.70
N LEU A 162 -2.98 3.77 -15.47
CA LEU A 162 -4.10 4.28 -14.68
C LEU A 162 -4.01 5.79 -14.49
N ILE A 163 -2.83 6.28 -14.09
CA ILE A 163 -2.58 7.73 -13.91
C ILE A 163 -2.78 8.48 -15.22
N SER A 164 -2.21 7.98 -16.32
CA SER A 164 -2.33 8.60 -17.64
C SER A 164 -3.78 8.65 -18.14
N CYS A 165 -4.54 7.56 -17.96
CA CYS A 165 -5.96 7.51 -18.29
C CYS A 165 -6.78 8.53 -17.48
N ILE A 166 -6.57 8.59 -16.16
CA ILE A 166 -7.25 9.55 -15.30
C ILE A 166 -6.89 10.97 -15.69
N ASP A 167 -5.61 11.27 -15.92
CA ASP A 167 -5.17 12.61 -16.32
C ASP A 167 -5.81 13.04 -17.65
N LYS A 168 -5.87 12.13 -18.63
CA LYS A 168 -6.52 12.37 -19.92
C LYS A 168 -8.04 12.58 -19.81
N ILE A 169 -8.74 11.80 -19.00
CA ILE A 169 -10.19 11.94 -18.79
C ILE A 169 -10.49 13.25 -18.07
N THR A 170 -9.69 13.59 -17.07
CA THR A 170 -10.00 14.70 -16.18
C THR A 170 -9.53 16.04 -16.74
N SER A 171 -8.48 16.07 -17.57
CA SER A 171 -8.02 17.28 -18.27
C SER A 171 -9.04 17.83 -19.26
N SER A 172 -9.93 16.98 -19.78
CA SER A 172 -11.02 17.41 -20.67
C SER A 172 -12.12 18.21 -19.97
N ASN A 173 -12.25 18.09 -18.64
CA ASN A 173 -13.35 18.70 -17.86
C ASN A 173 -12.92 19.94 -17.05
N GLY A 174 -11.68 20.42 -17.21
CA GLY A 174 -11.18 21.63 -16.54
C GLY A 174 -10.76 21.48 -15.06
N GLU A 175 -11.21 20.42 -14.36
CA GLU A 175 -10.85 20.12 -12.97
C GLU A 175 -10.03 18.82 -12.87
N THR A 176 -8.71 18.87 -13.03
CA THR A 176 -7.87 17.67 -12.99
C THR A 176 -7.68 17.12 -11.57
N TRP A 177 -7.81 15.79 -11.40
CA TRP A 177 -7.50 15.08 -10.15
C TRP A 177 -6.02 15.22 -9.74
N PHE A 178 -5.17 15.61 -10.69
CA PHE A 178 -3.74 15.83 -10.51
C PHE A 178 -3.32 17.28 -10.83
N SER A 179 -4.22 18.24 -10.64
CA SER A 179 -3.92 19.67 -10.82
C SER A 179 -2.64 20.08 -10.07
N ASN A 180 -1.86 20.98 -10.68
CA ASN A 180 -0.67 21.55 -10.03
C ASN A 180 -1.02 22.23 -8.70
N ASN A 181 -2.26 22.72 -8.55
CA ASN A 181 -2.79 23.13 -7.26
C ASN A 181 -3.45 21.92 -6.57
N LEU A 182 -2.70 21.27 -5.67
CA LEU A 182 -3.19 20.13 -4.89
C LEU A 182 -4.39 20.48 -3.99
N ASN A 183 -4.62 21.76 -3.68
CA ASN A 183 -5.75 22.20 -2.86
C ASN A 183 -7.05 22.31 -3.66
N ARG A 184 -6.95 22.40 -4.99
CA ARG A 184 -8.07 22.23 -5.93
C ARG A 184 -8.17 20.81 -6.49
N ALA A 185 -7.11 20.00 -6.35
CA ALA A 185 -7.10 18.61 -6.81
C ALA A 185 -7.90 17.71 -5.85
N HIS A 186 -8.72 16.82 -6.41
CA HIS A 186 -9.46 15.81 -5.67
C HIS A 186 -8.66 14.50 -5.56
N LEU A 187 -7.54 14.56 -4.84
CA LEU A 187 -6.68 13.39 -4.63
C LEU A 187 -7.38 12.30 -3.78
N ASP A 188 -8.39 12.70 -3.00
CA ASP A 188 -9.29 11.81 -2.28
C ASP A 188 -10.05 10.87 -3.22
N TYR A 189 -10.51 11.34 -4.40
CA TYR A 189 -11.16 10.48 -5.39
C TYR A 189 -10.21 9.44 -5.97
N PHE A 190 -8.94 9.81 -6.16
CA PHE A 190 -7.92 8.86 -6.59
C PHE A 190 -7.69 7.75 -5.54
N TYR A 191 -7.63 8.11 -4.25
CA TYR A 191 -7.51 7.11 -3.18
C TYR A 191 -8.76 6.23 -3.02
N TRP A 192 -9.96 6.78 -3.20
CA TRP A 192 -11.19 5.99 -3.24
C TRP A 192 -11.25 5.04 -4.44
N LEU A 193 -10.79 5.47 -5.61
CA LEU A 193 -10.67 4.62 -6.79
C LEU A 193 -9.70 3.46 -6.53
N LEU A 194 -8.53 3.74 -5.94
CA LEU A 194 -7.58 2.71 -5.55
C LEU A 194 -8.17 1.76 -4.51
N ALA A 195 -8.89 2.26 -3.50
CA ALA A 195 -9.58 1.42 -2.54
C ALA A 195 -10.61 0.49 -3.22
N GLY A 196 -11.39 1.01 -4.17
CA GLY A 196 -12.32 0.18 -4.95
C GLY A 196 -11.61 -0.89 -5.78
N LEU A 197 -10.50 -0.54 -6.43
CA LEU A 197 -9.71 -1.49 -7.23
C LEU A 197 -9.07 -2.57 -6.35
N THR A 198 -8.50 -2.20 -5.19
CA THR A 198 -7.92 -3.15 -4.22
C THR A 198 -8.99 -4.03 -3.59
N ALA A 199 -10.20 -3.52 -3.35
CA ALA A 199 -11.32 -4.35 -2.89
C ALA A 199 -11.73 -5.37 -3.95
N PHE A 200 -11.77 -4.97 -5.22
CA PHE A 200 -12.03 -5.88 -6.33
C PHE A 200 -10.93 -6.93 -6.49
N GLU A 201 -9.66 -6.53 -6.40
CA GLU A 201 -8.50 -7.42 -6.37
C GLU A 201 -8.62 -8.45 -5.24
N LEU A 202 -8.98 -8.01 -4.02
CA LEU A 202 -9.17 -8.89 -2.88
C LEU A 202 -10.29 -9.92 -3.13
N MET A 203 -11.41 -9.48 -3.72
CA MET A 203 -12.52 -10.38 -4.06
C MET A 203 -12.09 -11.45 -5.08
N LEU A 204 -11.38 -11.05 -6.15
CA LEU A 204 -10.84 -11.98 -7.13
C LEU A 204 -9.82 -12.93 -6.50
N PHE A 205 -8.92 -12.41 -5.66
CA PHE A 205 -7.92 -13.21 -4.97
C PHE A 205 -8.56 -14.27 -4.07
N ILE A 206 -9.59 -13.89 -3.30
CA ILE A 206 -10.35 -14.84 -2.47
C ILE A 206 -11.05 -15.89 -3.35
N TYR A 207 -11.63 -15.48 -4.47
CA TYR A 207 -12.28 -16.40 -5.40
C TYR A 207 -11.30 -17.45 -5.96
N PHE A 208 -10.14 -17.02 -6.47
CA PHE A 208 -9.14 -17.93 -7.02
C PHE A 208 -8.45 -18.79 -5.95
N SER A 209 -8.15 -18.21 -4.78
CA SER A 209 -7.46 -18.94 -3.70
C SER A 209 -8.30 -20.07 -3.13
N ARG A 210 -9.64 -19.98 -3.14
CA ARG A 210 -10.54 -21.07 -2.74
C ARG A 210 -10.43 -22.31 -3.64
N GLY A 211 -10.10 -22.13 -4.92
CA GLY A 211 -9.94 -23.23 -5.87
C GLY A 211 -8.52 -23.80 -5.91
N TYR A 212 -7.57 -23.21 -5.19
CA TYR A 212 -6.15 -23.58 -5.28
C TYR A 212 -5.81 -24.77 -4.37
N VAL A 213 -5.16 -25.78 -4.94
CA VAL A 213 -4.66 -26.95 -4.22
C VAL A 213 -3.15 -26.85 -4.09
N TYR A 214 -2.66 -26.81 -2.84
CA TYR A 214 -1.23 -26.78 -2.56
C TYR A 214 -0.51 -28.06 -3.01
N LYS A 215 0.68 -27.89 -3.58
CA LYS A 215 1.61 -29.00 -3.84
C LYS A 215 2.01 -29.64 -2.51
N LYS A 216 1.80 -30.95 -2.38
CA LYS A 216 2.24 -31.71 -1.21
C LYS A 216 3.78 -31.79 -1.20
N LYS A 217 4.42 -31.39 -0.09
CA LYS A 217 5.84 -31.69 0.13
C LYS A 217 5.97 -33.21 0.26
N VAL A 218 6.66 -33.85 -0.68
CA VAL A 218 7.08 -35.24 -0.53
C VAL A 218 8.14 -35.24 0.55
N ASN A 219 7.81 -35.79 1.73
CA ASN A 219 8.80 -36.02 2.76
C ASN A 219 9.81 -37.01 2.18
N ALA A 220 11.02 -36.54 1.86
CA ALA A 220 12.16 -37.41 1.66
C ALA A 220 12.44 -38.06 3.02
N LEU A 221 12.08 -39.34 3.13
CA LEU A 221 12.52 -40.24 4.18
C LEU A 221 13.99 -40.60 3.99
#